data_AF-A0A441YQR2-F1
#
_entry.id   AF-A0A441YQR2-F1
#
_cell.length_a   1.000
_cell.length_b   1.000
_cell.length_c   1.000
_cell.angle_alpha   90.00
_cell.angle_beta   90.00
_cell.angle_gamma   90.00
#
_symmetry.space_group_name_H-M   'P 1'
#
loop_
_entity.id
_entity.type
_entity.pdbx_description
1 polymer ?
#
loop_
_entity_poly.entity_id
_entity_poly.type
_entity_poly.pdbx_seq_one_letter_code
_entity_poly.pdbx_strand_id
1 'polypeptide(L)'
;MKFRFHAAAAFAVASTVLAFTGQSHATVFAAWQVTNVPFGDTLNVRKYPAGSSQKQAAYPNGAVLQMTGRCTGGINLLDIAKQPVWTQEQKIRYRWCEVWHDPAQNGNFVTGWVYGKYITPH
;
A
#
# COMPACT_ATOMS: atom_id res chain seq x y z
N MET A 1 -32.67 60.47 -11.53
CA MET A 1 -31.68 59.72 -12.35
C MET A 1 -30.43 60.61 -12.44
N LYS A 2 -29.22 60.27 -11.97
CA LYS A 2 -28.50 58.99 -11.92
C LYS A 2 -27.53 58.97 -10.72
N PHE A 3 -27.52 57.86 -9.98
CA PHE A 3 -26.52 57.54 -8.94
C PHE A 3 -25.17 57.23 -9.58
N ARG A 4 -24.05 57.63 -8.94
CA ARG A 4 -22.73 57.05 -9.17
C ARG A 4 -21.94 56.94 -7.86
N PHE A 5 -22.20 55.85 -7.16
CA PHE A 5 -21.32 55.33 -6.11
C PHE A 5 -19.99 54.91 -6.74
N HIS A 6 -18.87 55.40 -6.21
CA HIS A 6 -17.55 54.85 -6.53
C HIS A 6 -17.02 54.18 -5.26
N ALA A 7 -17.43 52.93 -5.05
CA ALA A 7 -16.82 52.04 -4.08
C ALA A 7 -15.53 51.49 -4.69
N ALA A 8 -14.38 51.98 -4.24
CA ALA A 8 -13.09 51.39 -4.57
C ALA A 8 -12.88 50.16 -3.66
N ALA A 9 -13.21 48.98 -4.16
CA ALA A 9 -12.87 47.72 -3.52
C ALA A 9 -11.39 47.38 -3.83
N ALA A 10 -10.52 47.51 -2.83
CA ALA A 10 -9.15 47.01 -2.91
C ALA A 10 -9.15 45.53 -2.47
N PHE A 11 -9.06 44.61 -3.43
CA PHE A 11 -8.84 43.19 -3.15
C PHE A 11 -7.36 42.95 -2.86
N ALA A 12 -7.01 42.74 -1.59
CA ALA A 12 -5.71 42.18 -1.22
C ALA A 12 -5.73 40.67 -1.45
N VAL A 13 -5.03 40.21 -2.49
CA VAL A 13 -4.82 38.77 -2.72
C VAL A 13 -3.68 38.31 -1.80
N ALA A 14 -4.04 37.77 -0.64
CA ALA A 14 -3.09 37.09 0.24
C ALA A 14 -2.86 35.66 -0.29
N SER A 15 -1.79 35.46 -1.06
CA SER A 15 -1.38 34.14 -1.52
C SER A 15 -0.69 33.38 -0.39
N THR A 16 -1.47 32.64 0.41
CA THR A 16 -0.91 31.63 1.32
C THR A 16 -0.45 30.44 0.49
N VAL A 17 0.85 30.39 0.17
CA VAL A 17 1.49 29.16 -0.33
C VAL A 17 1.48 28.17 0.84
N LEU A 18 0.53 27.25 0.84
CA LEU A 18 0.60 26.07 1.71
C LEU A 18 1.81 25.26 1.26
N ALA A 19 2.91 25.40 1.99
CA ALA A 19 4.04 24.51 1.88
C ALA A 19 3.55 23.11 2.28
N PHE A 20 3.21 22.29 1.30
CA PHE A 20 3.07 20.86 1.49
C PHE A 20 4.46 20.33 1.82
N THR A 21 4.80 20.31 3.10
CA THR A 21 5.87 19.45 3.61
C THR A 21 5.36 18.02 3.49
N GLY A 22 5.43 17.45 2.28
CA GLY A 22 5.33 16.02 2.09
C GLY A 22 6.44 15.41 2.94
N GLN A 23 6.07 14.82 4.07
CA GLN A 23 7.04 14.15 4.92
C GLN A 23 7.69 13.06 4.05
N SER A 24 8.96 13.27 3.70
CA SER A 24 9.79 12.25 3.07
C SER A 24 10.11 11.21 4.13
N HIS A 25 9.11 10.42 4.53
CA HIS A 25 9.36 9.19 5.27
C HIS A 25 10.07 8.27 4.30
N ALA A 26 11.32 7.89 4.59
CA ALA A 26 11.93 6.76 3.93
C ALA A 26 11.01 5.55 4.18
N THR A 27 10.26 5.13 3.17
CA THR A 27 9.36 3.98 3.29
C THR A 27 10.22 2.73 3.30
N VAL A 28 10.36 2.12 4.48
CA VAL A 28 11.01 0.81 4.61
C VAL A 28 10.02 -0.25 4.16
N PHE A 29 10.36 -0.97 3.10
CA PHE A 29 9.58 -2.13 2.65
C PHE A 29 10.09 -3.41 3.32
N ALA A 30 9.18 -4.32 3.64
CA ALA A 30 9.52 -5.68 4.03
C ALA A 30 9.51 -6.57 2.78
N ALA A 31 10.59 -7.32 2.56
CA ALA A 31 10.65 -8.30 1.48
C ALA A 31 9.99 -9.60 1.91
N TRP A 32 8.96 -10.03 1.18
CA TRP A 32 8.27 -11.31 1.39
C TRP A 32 8.08 -12.01 0.06
N GLN A 33 8.28 -13.32 0.03
CA GLN A 33 8.19 -14.13 -1.18
C GLN A 33 6.87 -14.88 -1.23
N VAL A 34 6.26 -14.96 -2.42
CA VAL A 34 5.09 -15.82 -2.68
C VAL A 34 5.49 -17.29 -2.54
N THR A 35 4.71 -18.04 -1.78
CA THR A 35 4.92 -19.48 -1.54
C THR A 35 3.60 -20.22 -1.33
N ASN A 36 3.64 -21.55 -1.36
CA ASN A 36 2.53 -22.45 -1.06
C ASN A 36 1.27 -22.24 -1.93
N VAL A 37 1.42 -21.60 -3.09
CA VAL A 37 0.37 -21.56 -4.13
C VAL A 37 0.43 -22.87 -4.94
N PRO A 38 -0.70 -23.47 -5.36
CA PRO A 38 -0.70 -24.65 -6.22
C PRO A 38 0.11 -24.47 -7.51
N PHE A 39 0.60 -25.57 -8.07
CA PHE A 39 1.33 -25.53 -9.34
C PHE A 39 0.44 -24.97 -10.47
N GLY A 40 0.97 -24.02 -11.23
CA GLY A 40 0.24 -23.31 -12.29
C GLY A 40 -0.65 -22.16 -11.80
N ASP A 41 -0.82 -21.99 -10.49
CA ASP A 41 -1.60 -20.91 -9.90
C ASP A 41 -0.72 -19.70 -9.51
N THR A 42 -1.40 -18.60 -9.18
CA THR A 42 -0.79 -17.35 -8.72
C THR A 42 -1.47 -16.79 -7.47
N LEU A 43 -0.70 -16.07 -6.66
CA LEU A 43 -1.24 -15.26 -5.58
C LEU A 43 -1.76 -13.94 -6.15
N ASN A 44 -3.07 -13.72 -6.02
CA ASN A 44 -3.69 -12.47 -6.46
C ASN A 44 -3.46 -11.35 -5.44
N VAL A 45 -3.04 -10.19 -5.92
CA VAL A 45 -3.13 -8.92 -5.19
C VAL A 45 -4.51 -8.33 -5.40
N ARG A 46 -5.16 -7.90 -4.32
CA ARG A 46 -6.53 -7.39 -4.34
C ARG A 46 -6.64 -5.97 -3.82
N LYS A 47 -7.59 -5.21 -4.36
CA LYS A 47 -7.83 -3.80 -3.99
C LYS A 47 -8.13 -3.61 -2.50
N TYR A 48 -8.89 -4.52 -1.90
CA TYR A 48 -9.24 -4.55 -0.48
C TYR A 48 -8.90 -5.92 0.12
N PRO A 49 -8.71 -6.01 1.45
CA PRO A 49 -8.33 -7.24 2.15
C PRO A 49 -9.51 -8.22 2.27
N ALA A 50 -10.03 -8.69 1.12
CA ALA A 50 -11.16 -9.59 1.03
C ALA A 50 -11.07 -10.50 -0.20
N GLY A 51 -11.49 -11.77 -0.06
CA GLY A 51 -11.43 -12.76 -1.15
C GLY A 51 -12.34 -12.45 -2.34
N SER A 52 -13.38 -11.65 -2.14
CA SER A 52 -14.31 -11.16 -3.19
C SER A 52 -13.86 -9.85 -3.83
N SER A 53 -12.82 -9.18 -3.30
CA SER A 53 -12.35 -7.90 -3.83
C SER A 53 -11.75 -8.06 -5.23
N GLN A 54 -11.88 -6.99 -6.04
CA GLN A 54 -11.22 -6.86 -7.34
C GLN A 54 -9.74 -7.24 -7.27
N LYS A 55 -9.30 -8.05 -8.23
CA LYS A 55 -7.90 -8.41 -8.46
C LYS A 55 -7.20 -7.28 -9.22
N GLN A 56 -6.00 -6.91 -8.77
CA GLN A 56 -5.17 -5.88 -9.40
C GLN A 56 -3.97 -6.48 -10.13
N ALA A 57 -3.33 -7.51 -9.55
CA ALA A 57 -2.21 -8.23 -10.13
C ALA A 57 -2.19 -9.69 -9.65
N ALA A 58 -1.30 -10.49 -10.23
CA ALA A 58 -1.10 -11.89 -9.89
C ALA A 58 0.39 -12.22 -9.92
N TYR A 59 0.89 -12.89 -8.88
CA TYR A 59 2.31 -13.24 -8.73
C TYR A 59 2.48 -14.75 -8.56
N PRO A 60 3.41 -15.40 -9.29
CA PRO A 60 3.69 -16.83 -9.13
C PRO A 60 4.50 -17.10 -7.85
N ASN A 61 4.60 -18.37 -7.45
CA ASN A 61 5.56 -18.80 -6.42
C ASN A 61 6.98 -18.31 -6.77
N GLY A 62 7.73 -17.88 -5.76
CA GLY A 62 9.09 -17.35 -5.91
C GLY A 62 9.15 -15.84 -6.18
N ALA A 63 8.03 -15.18 -6.51
CA ALA A 63 8.01 -13.74 -6.67
C ALA A 63 8.23 -13.04 -5.32
N VAL A 64 9.18 -12.10 -5.27
CA VAL A 64 9.42 -11.25 -4.10
C VAL A 64 8.53 -10.01 -4.19
N LEU A 65 7.77 -9.77 -3.13
CA LEU A 65 6.82 -8.68 -3.00
C LEU A 65 7.43 -7.57 -2.13
N GLN A 66 7.18 -6.32 -2.53
CA GLN A 66 7.52 -5.14 -1.75
C GLN A 66 6.36 -4.83 -0.78
N MET A 67 6.45 -5.35 0.44
CA MET A 67 5.38 -5.18 1.43
C MET A 67 5.52 -3.85 2.16
N THR A 68 4.43 -3.12 2.37
CA THR A 68 4.45 -1.81 3.09
C THR A 68 4.70 -1.95 4.59
N GLY A 69 4.66 -3.19 5.09
CA GLY A 69 4.68 -3.51 6.52
C GLY A 69 3.28 -3.70 7.10
N ARG A 70 2.23 -3.12 6.50
CA ARG A 70 0.89 -3.16 7.08
C ARG A 70 0.18 -4.49 6.84
N CYS A 71 -0.33 -5.11 7.90
CA CYS A 71 -1.28 -6.21 7.80
C CYS A 71 -2.55 -5.94 8.62
N THR A 72 -3.68 -6.54 8.21
CA THR A 72 -4.93 -6.49 8.98
C THR A 72 -4.74 -7.03 10.40
N GLY A 73 -5.52 -6.53 11.34
CA GLY A 73 -5.38 -6.90 12.76
C GLY A 73 -4.25 -6.17 13.48
N GLY A 74 -3.76 -5.06 12.91
CA GLY A 74 -2.77 -4.17 13.55
C GLY A 74 -1.33 -4.71 13.55
N ILE A 75 -1.04 -5.72 12.73
CA ILE A 75 0.31 -6.30 12.65
C ILE A 75 1.16 -5.47 11.69
N ASN A 76 2.39 -5.20 12.10
CA ASN A 76 3.43 -4.65 11.23
C ASN A 76 4.52 -5.71 10.97
N LEU A 77 4.83 -5.97 9.69
CA LEU A 77 5.86 -6.94 9.28
C LEU A 77 7.25 -6.54 9.78
N LEU A 78 7.53 -5.24 9.90
CA LEU A 78 8.82 -4.73 10.37
C LEU A 78 9.04 -5.04 11.87
N ASP A 79 7.96 -5.07 12.66
CA ASP A 79 8.02 -5.35 14.10
C ASP A 79 8.27 -6.85 14.39
N ILE A 80 7.92 -7.72 13.43
CA ILE A 80 8.09 -9.17 13.56
C ILE A 80 9.32 -9.70 12.83
N ALA A 81 10.04 -8.87 12.06
CA ALA A 81 11.14 -9.28 11.19
C ALA A 81 12.29 -10.01 11.91
N LYS A 82 12.50 -9.74 13.21
CA LYS A 82 13.54 -10.38 14.04
C LYS A 82 13.10 -11.70 14.69
N GLN A 83 11.83 -12.10 14.52
CA GLN A 83 11.32 -13.35 15.08
C GLN A 83 11.68 -14.52 14.16
N PRO A 84 11.67 -15.76 14.67
CA PRO A 84 11.83 -16.94 13.83
C PRO A 84 10.80 -16.96 12.68
N VAL A 85 11.22 -17.43 11.50
CA VAL A 85 10.39 -17.45 10.28
C VAL A 85 9.00 -18.04 10.52
N TRP A 86 8.93 -19.20 11.18
CA TRP A 86 7.67 -19.88 11.50
C TRP A 86 6.73 -19.01 12.36
N THR A 87 7.28 -18.21 13.27
CA THR A 87 6.49 -17.31 14.12
C THR A 87 5.94 -16.16 13.29
N GLN A 88 6.72 -15.61 12.37
CA GLN A 88 6.27 -14.54 11.47
C GLN A 88 5.12 -15.04 10.59
N GLU A 89 5.30 -16.18 9.93
CA GLU A 89 4.28 -16.81 9.09
C GLU A 89 2.99 -17.09 9.88
N GLN A 90 3.11 -17.65 11.09
CA GLN A 90 1.95 -17.97 11.92
C GLN A 90 1.15 -16.71 12.30
N LYS A 91 1.83 -15.59 12.61
CA LYS A 91 1.18 -14.32 12.97
C LYS A 91 0.34 -13.74 11.84
N ILE A 92 0.78 -13.89 10.59
CA ILE A 92 0.09 -13.30 9.44
C ILE A 92 -0.74 -14.31 8.63
N ARG A 93 -0.68 -15.61 8.94
CA ARG A 93 -1.31 -16.70 8.16
C ARG A 93 -2.75 -16.44 7.75
N TYR A 94 -3.53 -15.82 8.62
CA TYR A 94 -4.96 -15.51 8.41
C TYR A 94 -5.23 -14.00 8.33
N ARG A 95 -4.22 -13.23 7.95
CA ARG A 95 -4.28 -11.78 7.76
C ARG A 95 -4.08 -11.45 6.29
N TRP A 96 -4.57 -10.31 5.89
CA TRP A 96 -4.18 -9.69 4.64
C TRP A 96 -3.02 -8.74 4.91
N CYS A 97 -2.01 -8.76 4.05
CA CYS A 97 -0.85 -7.89 4.14
C CYS A 97 -0.75 -7.04 2.89
N GLU A 98 -0.41 -5.76 3.10
CA GLU A 98 -0.40 -4.75 2.07
C GLU A 98 0.93 -4.77 1.30
N VAL A 99 0.80 -4.79 -0.02
CA VAL A 99 1.89 -4.76 -0.98
C VAL A 99 1.86 -3.44 -1.74
N TRP A 100 3.04 -2.89 -2.01
CA TRP A 100 3.25 -1.80 -2.94
C TRP A 100 3.67 -2.39 -4.28
N HIS A 101 2.88 -2.17 -5.33
CA HIS A 101 3.12 -2.81 -6.62
C HIS A 101 2.61 -1.98 -7.79
N ASP A 102 3.13 -2.25 -8.98
CA ASP A 102 2.70 -1.64 -10.23
C ASP A 102 1.93 -2.66 -11.08
N PRO A 103 0.59 -2.74 -10.94
CA PRO A 103 -0.22 -3.70 -11.69
C PRO A 103 -0.23 -3.47 -13.20
N ALA A 104 0.02 -2.24 -13.67
CA ALA A 104 0.00 -1.89 -15.08
C ALA A 104 1.39 -1.89 -15.73
N GLN A 105 2.45 -2.12 -14.96
CA GLN A 105 3.85 -2.12 -15.41
C GLN A 105 4.25 -0.83 -16.14
N ASN A 106 3.73 0.30 -15.67
CA ASN A 106 3.93 1.61 -16.29
C ASN A 106 4.50 2.67 -15.33
N GLY A 107 5.01 2.23 -14.17
CA GLY A 107 5.54 3.08 -13.10
C GLY A 107 4.49 3.65 -12.17
N ASN A 108 3.20 3.38 -12.37
CA ASN A 108 2.13 3.87 -11.48
C ASN A 108 1.86 2.86 -10.36
N PHE A 109 2.67 2.96 -9.31
CA PHE A 109 2.54 2.09 -8.16
C PHE A 109 1.29 2.41 -7.35
N VAL A 110 0.66 1.36 -6.84
CA VAL A 110 -0.50 1.40 -5.96
C VAL A 110 -0.33 0.40 -4.82
N THR A 111 -1.12 0.59 -3.77
CA THR A 111 -1.28 -0.42 -2.73
C THR A 111 -2.29 -1.48 -3.14
N GLY A 112 -2.04 -2.71 -2.72
CA GLY A 112 -3.00 -3.81 -2.78
C GLY A 112 -2.77 -4.78 -1.62
N TRP A 113 -3.54 -5.86 -1.57
CA TRP A 113 -3.55 -6.79 -0.44
C TRP A 113 -3.36 -8.23 -0.92
N VAL A 114 -2.44 -8.94 -0.28
CA VAL A 114 -2.23 -10.38 -0.45
C VAL A 114 -2.61 -11.13 0.81
N TYR A 115 -3.04 -12.39 0.67
CA TYR A 115 -3.41 -13.21 1.81
C TYR A 115 -2.18 -13.88 2.42
N GLY A 116 -1.95 -13.65 3.72
CA GLY A 116 -0.70 -13.98 4.43
C GLY A 116 -0.35 -15.46 4.46
N LYS A 117 -1.32 -16.36 4.24
CA LYS A 117 -1.09 -17.81 4.09
C LYS A 117 -0.09 -18.15 2.98
N TYR A 118 0.01 -17.31 1.95
CA TYR A 118 0.74 -17.60 0.71
C TYR A 118 2.03 -16.77 0.55
N ILE A 119 2.58 -16.27 1.66
CA ILE A 119 3.83 -15.52 1.66
C ILE A 119 4.72 -15.97 2.82
N THR A 120 6.04 -15.87 2.63
CA THR A 120 7.08 -16.17 3.62
C THR A 120 8.14 -15.05 3.60
N PRO A 121 8.85 -14.75 4.70
CA PRO A 121 9.96 -13.79 4.69
C PRO A 121 11.01 -14.16 3.62
N HIS A 122 11.59 -13.15 2.94
CA HIS A 122 12.64 -13.32 1.93
C HIS A 122 14.01 -12.86 2.44
#